data_AF-A0A6S7G7Y6-F1
#
_entry.id   AF-A0A6S7G7Y6-F1
#
_cell.length_a   1.000
_cell.length_b   1.000
_cell.length_c   1.000
_cell.angle_alpha   90.00
_cell.angle_beta   90.00
_cell.angle_gamma   90.00
#
_symmetry.space_group_name_H-M   'P 1'
#
loop_
_entity.id
_entity.type
_entity.pdbx_description
1 polymer ?
#
loop_
_entity_poly.entity_id
_entity_poly.type
_entity_poly.pdbx_seq_one_letter_code
_entity_poly.pdbx_strand_id
1 'polypeptide(L)'
;MWINRETAKFLSSPLPSTKLPPHFYVSSDKSTPSRITNHAIMICLMVDGKHCAIPVNAPEVYTKSDDDGDVSGADAKELVTNLYKQFENAYSSISKEMMNGSYQGTVCDGAYQAAEFEATLRELCKQEDSGDFFVVLW
;
A
#
# COMPACT_ATOMS: atom_id res chain seq x y z
N MET A 1 16.92 9.33 -10.74
CA MET A 1 16.06 8.91 -9.62
C MET A 1 15.96 7.39 -9.64
N TRP A 2 16.75 6.72 -8.80
CA TRP A 2 16.84 5.25 -8.68
C TRP A 2 16.08 4.76 -7.42
N ILE A 3 14.94 5.38 -7.15
CA ILE A 3 14.22 5.23 -5.87
C ILE A 3 13.78 3.78 -5.65
N ASN A 4 13.25 3.09 -6.67
CA ASN A 4 12.70 1.75 -6.48
C ASN A 4 13.76 0.70 -6.16
N ARG A 5 14.95 0.79 -6.77
CA ARG A 5 16.02 -0.21 -6.58
C ARG A 5 16.68 -0.08 -5.22
N GLU A 6 16.94 1.15 -4.77
CA GLU A 6 17.50 1.39 -3.43
C GLU A 6 16.50 1.03 -2.34
N THR A 7 15.23 1.41 -2.54
CA THR A 7 14.13 1.04 -1.65
C THR A 7 13.96 -0.47 -1.59
N ALA A 8 13.97 -1.16 -2.72
CA ALA A 8 13.88 -2.62 -2.74
C ALA A 8 15.06 -3.27 -2.01
N LYS A 9 16.29 -2.77 -2.24
CA LYS A 9 17.47 -3.25 -1.52
C LYS A 9 17.32 -3.05 -0.01
N PHE A 10 16.84 -1.89 0.42
CA PHE A 10 16.60 -1.59 1.82
C PHE A 10 15.55 -2.53 2.42
N LEU A 11 14.38 -2.64 1.78
CA LEU A 11 13.28 -3.49 2.20
C LEU A 11 13.64 -4.98 2.23
N SER A 12 14.62 -5.42 1.44
CA SER A 12 15.09 -6.80 1.44
C SER A 12 16.31 -7.06 2.32
N SER A 13 16.93 -6.03 2.87
CA SER A 13 18.14 -6.17 3.70
C SER A 13 17.77 -6.35 5.16
N PRO A 14 18.26 -7.41 5.84
CA PRO A 14 18.08 -7.55 7.28
C PRO A 14 18.65 -6.37 8.07
N LEU A 15 17.90 -5.87 9.04
CA LEU A 15 18.38 -4.85 9.96
C LEU A 15 19.49 -5.42 10.87
N PRO A 16 20.54 -4.65 11.20
CA PRO A 16 21.64 -5.14 12.03
C PRO A 16 21.22 -5.68 13.40
N SER A 17 20.18 -5.10 13.99
CA SER A 17 19.68 -5.42 15.34
C SER A 17 18.79 -6.66 15.38
N THR A 18 17.83 -6.79 14.46
CA THR A 18 16.83 -7.87 14.48
C THR A 18 17.18 -9.05 13.57
N LYS A 19 18.07 -8.84 12.60
CA LYS A 19 18.33 -9.79 11.50
C LYS A 19 17.08 -10.09 10.65
N LEU A 20 16.07 -9.24 10.74
CA LEU A 20 14.85 -9.32 9.94
C LEU A 20 14.77 -8.12 8.99
N PRO A 21 14.10 -8.26 7.83
CA PRO A 21 13.81 -7.12 6.96
C PRO A 21 13.06 -6.01 7.70
N PRO A 22 13.21 -4.74 7.31
CA PRO A 22 12.48 -3.65 7.93
C PRO A 22 10.98 -3.79 7.69
N HIS A 23 10.20 -3.35 8.68
CA HIS A 23 8.76 -3.18 8.55
C HIS A 23 8.42 -1.83 7.88
N PHE A 24 7.28 -1.78 7.20
CA PHE A 24 6.74 -0.55 6.63
C PHE A 24 5.21 -0.53 6.77
N TYR A 25 4.63 0.66 6.67
CA TYR A 25 3.19 0.84 6.50
C TYR A 25 2.93 1.62 5.21
N VAL A 26 1.69 1.60 4.75
CA VAL A 26 1.29 2.27 3.52
C VAL A 26 0.38 3.44 3.84
N SER A 27 0.56 4.53 3.11
CA SER A 27 -0.43 5.60 3.07
C SER A 27 -0.96 5.75 1.65
N SER A 28 -2.28 5.85 1.54
CA SER A 28 -2.98 6.03 0.26
C SER A 28 -4.04 7.11 0.42
N ASP A 29 -4.09 8.01 -0.56
CA ASP A 29 -5.11 9.05 -0.63
C ASP A 29 -5.95 8.88 -1.91
N LYS A 30 -7.26 8.66 -1.73
CA LYS A 30 -8.21 8.53 -2.84
C LYS A 30 -8.55 9.92 -3.33
N SER A 31 -8.44 10.14 -4.63
CA SER A 31 -8.85 11.43 -5.19
C SER A 31 -10.37 11.61 -5.19
N THR A 32 -10.84 12.82 -5.47
CA THR A 32 -12.28 13.13 -5.57
C THR A 32 -12.86 12.56 -6.87
N PRO A 33 -14.19 12.31 -6.98
CA PRO A 33 -14.81 11.77 -8.20
C PRO A 33 -14.51 12.55 -9.50
N SER A 34 -14.09 13.82 -9.39
CA SER A 34 -13.64 14.65 -10.53
C SER A 34 -12.25 14.29 -11.07
N ARG A 35 -11.51 13.39 -10.39
CA ARG A 35 -10.16 12.93 -10.70
C ARG A 35 -10.14 11.40 -10.73
N ILE A 36 -9.56 10.84 -11.78
CA ILE A 36 -9.69 9.41 -12.09
C ILE A 36 -8.67 8.55 -11.32
N THR A 37 -7.54 9.14 -10.92
CA THR A 37 -6.44 8.47 -10.20
C THR A 37 -6.44 8.75 -8.71
N ASN A 38 -5.81 7.89 -7.91
CA ASN A 38 -5.37 8.25 -6.56
C ASN A 38 -4.49 9.50 -6.57
N HIS A 39 -4.39 10.19 -5.44
CA HIS A 39 -3.39 11.27 -5.29
C HIS A 39 -1.99 10.71 -5.11
N ALA A 40 -1.82 9.70 -4.25
CA ALA A 40 -0.57 8.97 -4.10
C ALA A 40 -0.80 7.66 -3.34
N ILE A 41 -0.01 6.65 -3.68
CA ILE A 41 0.31 5.51 -2.81
C ILE A 41 1.77 5.66 -2.40
N MET A 42 2.04 5.65 -1.10
CA MET A 42 3.39 5.77 -0.54
C MET A 42 3.66 4.62 0.42
N ILE A 43 4.90 4.12 0.41
CA ILE A 43 5.41 3.38 1.57
C ILE A 43 5.97 4.37 2.57
N CYS A 44 5.73 4.09 3.84
CA CYS A 44 6.25 4.83 4.96
C CYS A 44 7.12 3.90 5.81
N LEU A 45 8.39 4.27 5.98
CA LEU A 45 9.41 3.44 6.61
C LEU A 45 10.41 4.29 7.41
N MET A 46 11.20 3.62 8.24
CA MET A 46 12.26 4.23 9.03
C MET A 46 13.63 3.97 8.38
N VAL A 47 14.30 5.01 7.88
CA VAL A 47 15.71 4.93 7.42
C VAL A 47 16.57 5.71 8.40
N ASP A 48 17.55 5.05 9.01
CA ASP A 48 18.52 5.68 9.91
C ASP A 48 17.87 6.56 11.00
N GLY A 49 16.76 6.07 11.57
CA GLY A 49 16.01 6.77 12.61
C GLY A 49 15.11 7.90 12.12
N LYS A 50 14.95 8.09 10.81
CA LYS A 50 14.08 9.12 10.21
C LYS A 50 12.90 8.49 9.50
N HIS A 51 11.74 9.12 9.64
CA HIS A 51 10.57 8.79 8.84
C HIS A 51 10.78 9.20 7.38
N CYS A 52 10.62 8.25 6.47
CA CYS A 52 10.69 8.46 5.03
C CYS A 52 9.41 7.99 4.38
N ALA A 53 8.80 8.85 3.57
CA ALA A 53 7.68 8.50 2.69
C ALA A 53 8.21 8.42 1.26
N ILE A 54 8.05 7.26 0.63
CA ILE A 54 8.54 6.99 -0.73
C ILE A 54 7.34 6.75 -1.65
N PRO A 55 7.15 7.59 -2.68
CA PRO A 55 6.04 7.42 -3.60
C PRO A 55 6.21 6.15 -4.43
N VAL A 56 5.12 5.40 -4.57
CA VAL A 56 5.05 4.16 -5.35
C VAL A 56 4.38 4.40 -6.68
N ASN A 57 3.11 4.79 -6.65
CA ASN A 57 2.34 5.13 -7.86
C ASN A 57 1.04 5.87 -7.50
N ALA A 58 0.29 6.29 -8.50
CA ALA A 58 -1.04 6.89 -8.38
C ALA A 58 -2.01 6.21 -9.39
N PRO A 59 -2.46 4.97 -9.13
CA PRO A 59 -3.28 4.22 -10.09
C PRO A 59 -4.68 4.85 -10.24
N GLU A 60 -5.34 4.55 -11.36
CA GLU A 60 -6.77 4.84 -11.56
C GLU A 60 -7.63 4.07 -10.56
N VAL A 61 -8.59 4.77 -9.94
CA VAL A 61 -9.52 4.23 -8.92
C VAL A 61 -10.97 4.58 -9.20
N TYR A 62 -11.22 5.28 -10.30
CA TYR A 62 -12.54 5.56 -10.82
C TYR A 62 -12.61 5.10 -12.27
N THR A 63 -13.73 4.52 -12.65
CA THR A 63 -14.08 4.20 -14.03
C THR A 63 -15.20 5.12 -14.45
N LYS A 64 -15.09 5.70 -15.66
CA LYS A 64 -16.20 6.42 -16.28
C LYS A 64 -17.14 5.37 -16.88
N SER A 65 -18.43 5.44 -16.55
CA SER A 65 -19.43 4.73 -17.34
C SER A 65 -19.65 5.48 -18.66
N ASP A 66 -19.78 4.74 -19.76
CA ASP A 66 -19.89 5.32 -21.10
C ASP A 66 -21.22 6.08 -21.33
N ASP A 67 -22.23 5.85 -20.48
CA ASP A 67 -23.60 6.22 -20.82
C ASP A 67 -24.11 7.55 -20.23
N ASP A 68 -23.55 8.10 -19.13
CA ASP A 68 -24.11 9.35 -18.55
C ASP A 68 -23.10 10.23 -17.78
N GLY A 69 -21.80 9.95 -17.88
CA GLY A 69 -20.78 10.69 -17.11
C GLY A 69 -20.77 10.38 -15.62
N ASP A 70 -21.51 9.35 -15.20
CA ASP A 70 -21.45 8.80 -13.86
C ASP A 70 -20.06 8.17 -13.61
N VAL A 71 -19.48 8.50 -12.47
CA VAL A 71 -18.15 8.05 -12.09
C VAL A 71 -18.29 7.01 -10.99
N SER A 72 -18.06 5.73 -11.33
CA SER A 72 -18.05 4.65 -10.34
C SER A 72 -16.65 4.48 -9.75
N GLY A 73 -16.55 4.56 -8.43
CA GLY A 73 -15.30 4.28 -7.72
C GLY A 73 -15.10 2.79 -7.53
N ALA A 74 -13.85 2.35 -7.58
CA ALA A 74 -13.47 0.98 -7.25
C ALA A 74 -13.93 0.63 -5.83
N ASP A 75 -14.43 -0.60 -5.67
CA ASP A 75 -14.87 -1.14 -4.38
C ASP A 75 -13.68 -1.48 -3.47
N ALA A 76 -13.97 -1.84 -2.21
CA ALA A 76 -12.91 -2.12 -1.23
C ALA A 76 -11.94 -3.22 -1.69
N LYS A 77 -12.41 -4.28 -2.34
CA LYS A 77 -11.58 -5.40 -2.81
C LYS A 77 -10.73 -5.01 -4.00
N GLU A 78 -11.30 -4.27 -4.94
CA GLU A 78 -10.59 -3.72 -6.09
C GLU A 78 -9.49 -2.74 -5.65
N LEU A 79 -9.78 -1.89 -4.67
CA LEU A 79 -8.81 -0.94 -4.10
C LEU A 79 -7.63 -1.68 -3.45
N VAL A 80 -7.88 -2.72 -2.64
CA VAL A 80 -6.81 -3.55 -2.05
C VAL A 80 -5.98 -4.24 -3.14
N THR A 81 -6.64 -4.88 -4.10
CA THR A 81 -5.97 -5.63 -5.17
C THR A 81 -5.09 -4.71 -6.02
N ASN A 82 -5.61 -3.54 -6.39
CA ASN A 82 -4.87 -2.55 -7.15
C ASN A 82 -3.67 -2.02 -6.35
N LEU A 83 -3.87 -1.71 -5.06
CA LEU A 83 -2.81 -1.24 -4.18
C LEU A 83 -1.68 -2.26 -4.07
N TYR A 84 -2.00 -3.52 -3.78
CA TYR A 84 -1.01 -4.60 -3.69
C TYR A 84 -0.26 -4.79 -5.02
N LYS A 85 -0.97 -4.77 -6.15
CA LYS A 85 -0.39 -4.87 -7.49
C LYS A 85 0.57 -3.71 -7.80
N GLN A 86 0.30 -2.49 -7.34
CA GLN A 86 1.24 -1.38 -7.50
C GLN A 86 2.57 -1.66 -6.79
N PHE A 87 2.54 -2.27 -5.61
CA PHE A 87 3.76 -2.64 -4.90
C PHE A 87 4.52 -3.76 -5.60
N GLU A 88 3.84 -4.82 -6.05
CA GLU A 88 4.47 -5.90 -6.82
C GLU A 88 5.16 -5.36 -8.07
N ASN A 89 4.52 -4.43 -8.79
CA ASN A 89 5.09 -3.82 -9.98
C ASN A 89 6.29 -2.92 -9.64
N ALA A 90 6.18 -2.09 -8.61
CA ALA A 90 7.23 -1.15 -8.23
C ALA A 90 8.47 -1.86 -7.65
N TYR A 91 8.26 -2.98 -6.97
CA TYR A 91 9.28 -3.72 -6.22
C TYR A 91 9.33 -5.20 -6.61
N SER A 92 9.32 -5.48 -7.91
CA SER A 92 9.28 -6.85 -8.47
C SER A 92 10.44 -7.76 -8.06
N SER A 93 11.53 -7.20 -7.51
CA SER A 93 12.65 -7.96 -6.96
C SER A 93 12.44 -8.44 -5.52
N ILE A 94 11.38 -7.98 -4.83
CA ILE A 94 11.01 -8.43 -3.48
C ILE A 94 10.04 -9.60 -3.61
N SER A 95 10.30 -10.71 -2.90
CA SER A 95 9.37 -11.84 -2.89
C SER A 95 8.07 -11.48 -2.17
N LYS A 96 6.94 -12.09 -2.57
CA LYS A 96 5.65 -11.88 -1.91
C LYS A 96 5.70 -12.23 -0.42
N GLU A 97 6.42 -13.29 -0.06
CA GLU A 97 6.60 -13.72 1.34
C GLU A 97 7.28 -12.63 2.17
N MET A 98 8.35 -12.04 1.65
CA MET A 98 9.06 -10.95 2.32
C MET A 98 8.19 -9.69 2.42
N MET A 99 7.49 -9.34 1.34
CA MET A 99 6.57 -8.20 1.33
C MET A 99 5.46 -8.37 2.38
N ASN A 100 4.88 -9.56 2.45
CA ASN A 100 3.83 -9.92 3.40
C ASN A 100 4.31 -9.89 4.86
N GLY A 101 5.53 -10.35 5.13
CA GLY A 101 6.12 -10.28 6.49
C GLY A 101 6.46 -8.85 6.93
N SER A 102 6.81 -7.97 5.99
CA SER A 102 7.25 -6.59 6.30
C SER A 102 6.12 -5.56 6.32
N TYR A 103 4.97 -5.84 5.71
CA TYR A 103 3.83 -4.91 5.66
C TYR A 103 3.09 -4.91 7.01
N GLN A 104 3.08 -3.80 7.75
CA GLN A 104 2.52 -3.76 9.12
C GLN A 104 1.27 -2.88 9.29
N GLY A 105 0.79 -2.19 8.25
CA GLY A 105 -0.42 -1.41 8.41
C GLY A 105 -0.70 -0.40 7.32
N THR A 106 -1.84 0.27 7.45
CA THR A 106 -2.25 1.34 6.53
C THR A 106 -2.75 2.58 7.24
N VAL A 107 -2.50 3.74 6.63
CA VAL A 107 -3.02 5.04 7.04
C VAL A 107 -3.66 5.69 5.82
N CYS A 108 -4.97 5.53 5.71
CA CYS A 108 -5.73 5.90 4.51
C CYS A 108 -7.05 6.59 4.89
N ASP A 109 -7.67 7.25 3.92
CA ASP A 109 -8.96 7.94 4.06
C ASP A 109 -10.01 7.40 3.06
N GLY A 110 -11.29 7.68 3.33
CA GLY A 110 -12.41 7.43 2.45
C GLY A 110 -12.70 5.94 2.24
N ALA A 111 -12.83 5.52 0.99
CA ALA A 111 -13.17 4.12 0.66
C ALA A 111 -12.09 3.10 1.10
N TYR A 112 -10.88 3.58 1.44
CA TYR A 112 -9.81 2.78 2.02
C TYR A 112 -10.00 2.46 3.52
N GLN A 113 -10.97 3.09 4.18
CA GLN A 113 -11.31 2.84 5.59
C GLN A 113 -12.45 1.82 5.78
N ALA A 114 -12.98 1.25 4.70
CA ALA A 114 -14.05 0.26 4.80
C ALA A 114 -13.56 -1.01 5.53
N ALA A 115 -14.39 -1.60 6.39
CA ALA A 115 -14.04 -2.86 7.09
C ALA A 115 -13.66 -3.98 6.12
N GLU A 116 -14.29 -4.03 4.95
CA GLU A 116 -13.97 -4.98 3.88
C GLU A 116 -12.57 -4.75 3.28
N PHE A 117 -12.08 -3.51 3.24
CA PHE A 117 -10.73 -3.18 2.78
C PHE A 117 -9.70 -3.79 3.73
N GLU A 118 -9.85 -3.55 5.04
CA GLU A 118 -8.95 -4.11 6.04
C GLU A 118 -8.94 -5.64 6.01
N ALA A 119 -10.12 -6.27 6.00
CA ALA A 119 -10.24 -7.72 5.97
C ALA A 119 -9.54 -8.33 4.73
N THR A 120 -9.77 -7.75 3.55
CA THR A 120 -9.17 -8.22 2.29
C THR A 120 -7.64 -8.04 2.30
N LEU A 121 -7.15 -6.94 2.87
CA LEU A 121 -5.71 -6.67 2.96
C LEU A 121 -5.01 -7.66 3.91
N ARG A 122 -5.60 -7.95 5.07
CA ARG A 122 -5.09 -8.97 6.01
C ARG A 122 -4.99 -10.34 5.35
N GLU A 123 -6.02 -10.74 4.60
CA GLU A 123 -6.06 -12.00 3.85
C GLU A 123 -4.92 -12.07 2.81
N LEU A 124 -4.73 -11.02 2.00
CA LEU A 124 -3.65 -10.99 0.99
C LEU A 124 -2.25 -11.03 1.61
N CYS A 125 -2.06 -10.32 2.72
CA CYS A 125 -0.80 -10.34 3.44
C CYS A 125 -0.56 -11.67 4.18
N LYS A 126 -1.54 -12.60 4.19
CA LYS A 126 -1.49 -13.86 4.94
C LYS A 126 -1.10 -13.66 6.40
N GLN A 127 -1.47 -12.53 6.97
CA GLN A 127 -1.25 -12.26 8.38
C GLN A 127 -2.44 -12.86 9.13
N GLU A 128 -2.21 -13.99 9.81
CA GLU A 128 -3.12 -14.43 10.87
C GLU A 128 -3.20 -13.35 11.96
N ASP A 129 -4.19 -13.43 12.85
CA ASP A 129 -4.53 -12.50 13.95
C ASP A 129 -3.39 -12.17 14.97
N SER A 130 -2.12 -12.41 14.64
CA SER A 130 -0.98 -12.49 15.56
C SER A 130 0.19 -11.53 15.28
N GLY A 131 -0.03 -10.43 14.56
CA GLY A 131 0.91 -9.30 14.53
C GLY A 131 0.13 -8.00 14.54
N ASP A 132 0.66 -6.96 15.21
CA ASP A 132 0.04 -5.63 15.37
C ASP A 132 -0.13 -4.91 14.01
N PHE A 133 -0.99 -5.43 13.14
CA PHE A 133 -1.41 -4.77 11.92
C PHE A 133 -2.31 -3.61 12.32
N PHE A 134 -1.76 -2.41 12.22
CA PHE A 134 -2.47 -1.22 12.64
C PHE A 134 -3.13 -0.54 11.43
N VAL A 135 -4.40 -0.21 11.59
CA VAL A 135 -5.15 0.62 10.66
C VAL A 135 -5.50 1.90 11.40
N VAL A 136 -4.98 3.04 10.92
CA VAL A 136 -5.37 4.33 11.47
C VAL A 136 -6.55 4.85 10.67
N LEU A 137 -7.71 4.89 11.32
CA LEU A 137 -8.94 5.49 10.83
C LEU A 137 -9.03 6.91 11.38
N TRP A 138 -9.32 7.88 10.52
CA TRP A 138 -9.55 9.29 10.87
C TRP A 138 -11.00 9.66 10.70
#